data_AF-A0A8H8N2E9-F1
#
_entry.id   AF-A0A8H8N2E9-F1
#
_cell.length_a   1.000
_cell.length_b   1.000
_cell.length_c   1.000
_cell.angle_alpha   90.00
_cell.angle_beta   90.00
_cell.angle_gamma   90.00
#
_symmetry.space_group_name_H-M   'P 1'
#
loop_
_entity.id
_entity.type
_entity.pdbx_description
1 polymer ?
#
loop_
_entity_poly.entity_id
_entity_poly.type
_entity_poly.pdbx_seq_one_letter_code
_entity_poly.pdbx_strand_id
1 'polypeptide(L)'
;MSPPIILCALKTAPRKQRAWDIVDIREASPTPVYYEHDLEIIRISSRSITGQYVFDMHTGYQSRKALHAARLQLLHEIKKDRYNVLLGEGWKLTQMRKGNLLRITVVYSGTPAVASGDVHGRVPPFLDLLDED
;
A
#
# COMPACT_ATOMS: atom_id res chain seq x y z
N MET A 1 34.25 -29.53 -52.02
CA MET A 1 34.37 -29.31 -50.57
C MET A 1 33.19 -28.46 -50.13
N SER A 2 32.19 -29.06 -49.49
CA SER A 2 31.00 -28.35 -48.99
C SER A 2 31.25 -27.86 -47.56
N PRO A 3 30.76 -26.67 -47.17
CA PRO A 3 30.94 -26.18 -45.81
C PRO A 3 29.96 -26.88 -44.85
N PRO A 4 30.29 -26.97 -43.54
CA PRO A 4 29.40 -27.57 -42.56
C PRO A 4 28.27 -26.59 -42.20
N ILE A 5 27.05 -27.10 -42.17
CA ILE A 5 25.89 -26.41 -41.62
C ILE A 5 26.01 -26.48 -40.09
N ILE A 6 26.30 -25.34 -39.46
CA ILE A 6 26.23 -25.22 -38.00
C ILE A 6 24.74 -25.15 -37.62
N LEU A 7 24.18 -26.27 -37.18
CA LEU A 7 22.92 -26.26 -36.45
C LEU A 7 23.17 -25.61 -35.08
N CYS A 8 22.90 -24.31 -34.97
CA CYS A 8 22.70 -23.68 -33.68
C CYS A 8 21.45 -24.28 -33.05
N ALA A 9 21.64 -25.21 -32.11
CA ALA A 9 20.59 -25.63 -31.20
C ALA A 9 20.09 -24.39 -30.45
N LEU A 10 18.87 -23.96 -30.80
CA LEU A 10 18.13 -22.96 -30.04
C LEU A 10 17.94 -23.51 -28.63
N LYS A 11 18.79 -23.07 -27.70
CA LYS A 11 18.55 -23.22 -26.27
C LYS A 11 17.21 -22.55 -26.01
N THR A 12 16.17 -23.34 -25.78
CA THR A 12 14.87 -22.83 -25.35
C THR A 12 15.11 -22.00 -24.10
N ALA A 13 14.88 -20.69 -24.21
CA ALA A 13 15.02 -19.77 -23.10
C ALA A 13 14.17 -20.26 -21.91
N PRO A 14 14.65 -20.08 -20.66
CA PRO A 14 13.86 -20.42 -19.49
C PRO A 14 12.50 -19.73 -19.59
N ARG A 15 11.44 -20.51 -19.35
CA ARG A 15 10.03 -20.09 -19.42
C ARG A 15 9.90 -18.74 -18.69
N LYS A 16 9.74 -17.62 -19.43
CA LYS A 16 9.57 -16.28 -18.86
C LYS A 16 8.52 -16.37 -17.76
N GLN A 17 8.91 -16.27 -16.49
CA GLN A 17 7.94 -16.10 -15.42
C GLN A 17 7.14 -14.86 -15.80
N ARG A 18 5.82 -15.00 -15.96
CA ARG A 18 4.97 -13.85 -16.30
C ARG A 18 5.22 -12.73 -15.30
N ALA A 19 5.36 -11.50 -15.77
CA ALA A 19 5.42 -10.34 -14.90
C ALA A 19 4.06 -10.17 -14.20
N TRP A 20 4.03 -9.36 -13.15
CA TRP A 20 2.77 -8.89 -12.60
C TRP A 20 2.19 -7.84 -13.54
N ASP A 21 0.96 -8.04 -13.98
CA ASP A 21 0.21 -7.05 -14.74
C ASP A 21 -0.53 -6.14 -13.75
N ILE A 22 -0.43 -4.82 -13.92
CA ILE A 22 -1.23 -3.87 -13.15
C ILE A 22 -2.65 -3.92 -13.68
N VAL A 23 -3.61 -4.13 -12.78
CA VAL A 23 -5.03 -4.22 -13.09
C VAL A 23 -5.73 -2.90 -12.81
N ASP A 24 -5.42 -2.29 -11.66
CA ASP A 24 -6.04 -1.04 -11.23
C ASP A 24 -5.07 -0.25 -10.34
N ILE A 25 -5.24 1.08 -10.35
CA ILE A 25 -4.54 2.02 -9.47
C ILE A 25 -5.58 3.01 -8.94
N ARG A 26 -5.70 3.09 -7.61
CA ARG A 26 -6.48 4.12 -6.94
C ARG A 26 -5.60 4.85 -5.94
N GLU A 27 -5.83 6.15 -5.77
CA GLU A 27 -5.05 6.96 -4.84
C GLU A 27 -5.88 8.08 -4.24
N ALA A 28 -5.50 8.47 -3.03
CA ALA A 28 -5.99 9.64 -2.34
C ALA A 28 -4.78 10.46 -1.86
N SER A 29 -4.77 11.74 -2.22
CA SER A 29 -3.74 12.67 -1.72
C SER A 29 -3.84 12.80 -0.20
N PRO A 30 -2.73 13.10 0.50
CA PRO A 30 -2.76 13.35 1.94
C PRO A 30 -3.78 14.44 2.31
N THR A 31 -4.71 14.10 3.20
CA THR A 31 -5.75 15.02 3.70
C THR A 31 -5.83 15.00 5.22
N PRO A 32 -6.18 16.13 5.86
CA PRO A 32 -6.41 16.17 7.29
C PRO A 32 -7.52 15.19 7.71
N VAL A 33 -7.26 14.40 8.76
CA VAL A 33 -8.21 13.39 9.28
C VAL A 33 -8.89 13.87 10.57
N TYR A 34 -8.34 14.90 11.21
CA TYR A 34 -8.83 15.47 12.46
C TYR A 34 -9.17 16.96 12.27
N TYR A 35 -10.28 17.38 12.86
CA TYR A 35 -10.73 18.76 12.94
C TYR A 35 -10.41 19.37 14.31
N GLU A 36 -10.50 20.70 14.44
CA GLU A 36 -9.97 21.50 15.57
C GLU A 36 -10.43 21.08 16.98
N HIS A 37 -11.48 20.26 17.10
CA HIS A 37 -12.03 19.79 18.39
C HIS A 37 -11.80 18.31 18.66
N ASP A 38 -11.17 17.57 17.74
CA ASP A 38 -11.01 16.12 17.90
C ASP A 38 -9.83 15.76 18.81
N LEU A 39 -8.76 16.57 18.79
CA LEU A 39 -7.48 16.26 19.41
C LEU A 39 -6.80 17.49 20.01
N GLU A 40 -6.13 17.29 21.14
CA GLU A 40 -5.12 18.20 21.66
C GLU A 40 -3.75 17.75 21.15
N ILE A 41 -3.17 18.52 20.24
CA ILE A 41 -1.89 18.19 19.60
C ILE A 41 -0.73 18.63 20.52
N ILE A 42 0.05 17.66 20.98
CA ILE A 42 1.22 17.89 21.85
C ILE A 42 2.48 18.12 21.01
N ARG A 43 2.65 17.32 19.95
CA ARG A 43 3.84 17.39 19.08
C ARG A 43 3.53 16.84 17.70
N ILE A 44 3.95 17.56 16.66
CA ILE A 44 3.87 17.10 15.26
C ILE A 44 5.28 16.73 14.78
N SER A 45 5.41 15.63 14.04
CA SER A 45 6.65 15.30 13.32
C SER A 45 6.95 16.36 12.27
N SER A 46 8.22 16.77 12.14
CA SER A 46 8.65 17.69 11.07
C SER A 46 8.62 17.08 9.67
N ARG A 47 8.41 15.76 9.57
CA ARG A 47 8.38 15.01 8.31
C ARG A 47 7.20 14.06 8.28
N SER A 48 6.53 13.99 7.14
CA SER A 48 5.64 12.87 6.82
C SER A 48 6.44 11.59 6.60
N ILE A 49 5.76 10.47 6.77
CA ILE A 49 6.32 9.14 6.56
C ILE A 49 5.49 8.40 5.52
N THR A 50 6.11 7.38 4.94
CA THR A 50 5.47 6.49 3.96
C THR A 50 5.91 5.06 4.20
N GLY A 51 4.95 4.14 4.23
CA GLY A 51 5.18 2.70 4.28
C GLY A 51 4.64 2.02 3.01
N GLN A 52 5.29 0.93 2.59
CA GLN A 52 4.83 0.11 1.46
C GLN A 52 4.56 -1.32 1.93
N TYR A 53 3.34 -1.78 1.66
CA TYR A 53 2.80 -3.03 2.17
C TYR A 53 2.27 -3.88 1.01
N VAL A 54 2.58 -5.18 1.03
CA VAL A 54 2.23 -6.10 -0.07
C VAL A 54 1.38 -7.23 0.49
N PHE A 55 0.23 -7.47 -0.15
CA PHE A 55 -0.75 -8.47 0.26
C PHE A 55 -1.03 -9.40 -0.93
N ASP A 56 -0.70 -10.68 -0.78
CA ASP A 56 -1.06 -11.72 -1.75
C ASP A 56 -2.46 -12.26 -1.42
N MET A 57 -3.31 -12.41 -2.43
CA MET A 57 -4.72 -12.77 -2.30
C MET A 57 -5.05 -14.04 -3.07
N HIS A 58 -6.05 -14.80 -2.58
CA HIS A 58 -6.44 -16.10 -3.14
C HIS A 58 -7.84 -16.14 -3.76
N THR A 59 -8.78 -15.34 -3.26
CA THR A 59 -10.21 -15.44 -3.62
C THR A 59 -10.78 -14.19 -4.30
N GLY A 60 -10.02 -13.09 -4.35
CA GLY A 60 -10.43 -11.81 -4.90
C GLY A 60 -9.59 -10.66 -4.34
N TYR A 61 -9.73 -9.46 -4.90
CA TYR A 61 -9.08 -8.28 -4.34
C TYR A 61 -9.84 -7.77 -3.12
N GLN A 62 -9.23 -7.91 -1.94
CA GLN A 62 -9.76 -7.37 -0.69
C GLN A 62 -9.12 -6.00 -0.40
N SER A 63 -9.51 -5.00 -1.20
CA SER A 63 -8.84 -3.70 -1.25
C SER A 63 -9.03 -2.90 0.04
N ARG A 64 -10.24 -2.91 0.60
CA ARG A 64 -10.53 -2.16 1.84
C ARG A 64 -9.79 -2.77 3.03
N LYS A 65 -9.80 -4.10 3.16
CA LYS A 65 -9.02 -4.80 4.18
C LYS A 65 -7.51 -4.57 4.03
N ALA A 66 -6.97 -4.63 2.81
CA ALA A 66 -5.55 -4.37 2.56
C ALA A 66 -5.16 -2.94 2.96
N LEU A 67 -5.99 -1.94 2.63
CA LEU A 67 -5.76 -0.55 3.00
C LEU A 67 -5.80 -0.35 4.52
N HIS A 68 -6.78 -0.95 5.20
CA HIS A 68 -6.88 -0.89 6.66
C HIS A 68 -5.66 -1.55 7.34
N ALA A 69 -5.22 -2.71 6.84
CA ALA A 69 -4.05 -3.41 7.36
C ALA A 69 -2.77 -2.57 7.19
N ALA A 70 -2.58 -1.95 6.03
CA ALA A 70 -1.47 -1.05 5.76
C ALA A 70 -1.44 0.15 6.74
N ARG A 71 -2.59 0.78 6.99
CA ARG A 71 -2.71 1.86 7.97
C ARG A 71 -2.31 1.41 9.37
N LEU A 72 -2.83 0.26 9.82
CA LEU A 72 -2.49 -0.29 11.14
C LEU A 72 -1.01 -0.60 11.29
N GLN A 73 -0.37 -1.11 10.22
CA GLN A 73 1.06 -1.36 10.21
C GLN A 73 1.86 -0.07 10.33
N LEU A 74 1.51 0.97 9.56
CA LEU A 74 2.18 2.28 9.66
C LEU A 74 2.00 2.89 11.06
N LEU A 75 0.80 2.82 11.63
CA LEU A 75 0.53 3.27 13.00
C LEU A 75 1.34 2.48 14.05
N HIS A 76 1.59 1.19 13.82
CA HIS A 76 2.45 0.40 14.70
C HIS A 76 3.92 0.82 14.58
N GLU A 77 4.37 1.18 13.38
CA GLU A 77 5.74 1.65 13.14
C GLU A 77 6.03 2.98 13.85
N ILE A 78 5.12 3.97 13.78
CA ILE A 78 5.34 5.29 14.40
C ILE A 78 5.35 5.26 15.93
N LYS A 79 4.76 4.22 16.54
CA LYS A 79 4.81 4.02 17.99
C LYS A 79 6.24 3.85 18.48
N LYS A 80 7.15 3.32 17.64
CA LYS A 80 8.58 3.20 17.95
C LYS A 80 9.23 4.57 18.22
N ASP A 81 8.74 5.60 17.54
CA ASP A 81 9.19 7.00 17.69
C ASP A 81 8.32 7.82 18.66
N ARG A 82 7.49 7.13 19.45
CA ARG A 82 6.57 7.71 20.45
C ARG A 82 5.48 8.60 19.85
N TYR A 83 5.09 8.38 18.60
CA TYR A 83 3.89 8.98 18.01
C TYR A 83 2.69 8.02 18.18
N ASN A 84 1.47 8.57 18.22
CA ASN A 84 0.26 7.78 18.44
C ASN A 84 -0.84 8.00 17.39
N VAL A 85 -0.68 8.98 16.50
CA VAL A 85 -1.69 9.33 15.48
C VAL A 85 -1.04 9.84 14.19
N LEU A 86 -1.81 9.80 13.10
CA LEU A 86 -1.47 10.44 11.82
C LEU A 86 -2.46 11.59 11.57
N LEU A 87 -1.99 12.84 11.47
CA LEU A 87 -2.87 14.01 11.33
C LEU A 87 -3.36 14.22 9.89
N GLY A 88 -2.47 14.01 8.93
CA GLY A 88 -2.80 13.95 7.51
C GLY A 88 -2.52 12.55 7.01
N GLU A 89 -3.45 11.95 6.29
CA GLU A 89 -3.33 10.58 5.76
C GLU A 89 -3.61 10.56 4.26
N GLY A 90 -2.83 9.78 3.52
CA GLY A 90 -2.98 9.59 2.08
C GLY A 90 -2.43 8.24 1.65
N TRP A 91 -2.92 7.71 0.53
CA TRP A 91 -2.60 6.35 0.12
C TRP A 91 -2.63 6.17 -1.40
N LYS A 92 -1.90 5.15 -1.86
CA LYS A 92 -1.95 4.63 -3.22
C LYS A 92 -2.06 3.11 -3.17
N LEU A 93 -3.11 2.57 -3.79
CA LEU A 93 -3.39 1.14 -3.88
C LEU A 93 -3.21 0.70 -5.33
N THR A 94 -2.42 -0.35 -5.53
CA THR A 94 -2.16 -0.94 -6.84
C THR A 94 -2.58 -2.41 -6.81
N GLN A 95 -3.59 -2.77 -7.59
CA GLN A 95 -3.99 -4.14 -7.80
C GLN A 95 -3.19 -4.74 -8.95
N MET A 96 -2.70 -5.96 -8.77
CA MET A 96 -1.88 -6.67 -9.74
C MET A 96 -2.33 -8.12 -9.88
N ARG A 97 -2.15 -8.70 -11.06
CA ARG A 97 -2.41 -10.12 -11.33
C ARG A 97 -1.25 -10.80 -12.03
N LYS A 98 -1.09 -12.10 -11.80
CA LYS A 98 -0.15 -12.96 -12.52
C LYS A 98 -0.78 -14.34 -12.70
N GLY A 99 -1.47 -14.54 -13.82
CA GLY A 99 -2.34 -15.70 -14.00
C GLY A 99 -3.47 -15.66 -12.97
N ASN A 100 -3.54 -16.66 -12.09
CA ASN A 100 -4.53 -16.74 -11.03
C ASN A 100 -4.04 -16.14 -9.69
N LEU A 101 -2.79 -15.66 -9.65
CA LEU A 101 -2.25 -14.99 -8.47
C LEU A 101 -2.71 -13.54 -8.46
N LEU A 102 -3.24 -13.09 -7.34
CA LEU A 102 -3.68 -11.71 -7.11
C LEU A 102 -2.80 -11.07 -6.04
N ARG A 103 -2.45 -9.80 -6.22
CA ARG A 103 -1.65 -9.03 -5.27
C ARG A 103 -2.14 -7.60 -5.17
N ILE A 104 -2.10 -7.04 -3.98
CA ILE A 104 -2.31 -5.63 -3.73
C ILE A 104 -1.03 -5.06 -3.11
N THR A 105 -0.52 -3.97 -3.68
CA THR A 105 0.48 -3.14 -3.04
C THR A 105 -0.20 -1.87 -2.55
N VAL A 106 -0.04 -1.55 -1.27
CA VAL A 106 -0.50 -0.30 -0.68
C VAL A 106 0.71 0.51 -0.27
N VAL A 107 0.82 1.72 -0.79
CA VAL A 107 1.72 2.76 -0.29
C VAL A 107 0.89 3.68 0.57
N TYR A 108 1.12 3.65 1.88
CA TYR A 108 0.39 4.47 2.84
C TYR A 108 1.29 5.56 3.38
N SER A 109 0.77 6.78 3.52
CA SER A 109 1.53 7.93 4.00
C SER A 109 0.76 8.69 5.05
N GLY A 110 1.48 9.36 5.94
CA GLY A 110 0.86 10.32 6.83
C GLY A 110 1.84 11.16 7.64
N THR A 111 1.30 12.11 8.39
CA THR A 111 2.06 13.01 9.25
C THR A 111 1.95 12.57 10.70
N PRO A 112 2.98 11.95 11.30
CA PRO A 112 2.93 11.46 12.67
C PRO A 112 2.78 12.61 13.68
N ALA A 113 1.98 12.39 14.71
CA ALA A 113 1.87 13.30 15.84
C ALA A 113 1.68 12.56 17.16
N VAL A 114 1.90 13.31 18.23
CA VAL A 114 1.52 12.98 19.60
C VAL A 114 0.32 13.85 19.92
N ALA A 115 -0.80 13.23 20.25
CA ALA A 115 -2.01 13.93 20.65
C ALA A 115 -2.73 13.24 21.81
N SER A 116 -3.46 14.02 22.61
CA SER A 116 -4.47 13.57 23.57
C SER A 116 -5.87 13.74 22.97
N GLY A 117 -6.84 12.95 23.44
CA GLY A 117 -8.23 12.97 22.93
C GLY A 117 -8.65 11.64 22.30
N ASP A 118 -9.70 11.67 21.49
CA ASP A 118 -10.21 10.48 20.81
C ASP A 118 -9.38 10.15 19.55
N VAL A 119 -8.29 9.43 19.78
CA VAL A 119 -7.39 8.92 18.73
C VAL A 119 -7.88 7.59 18.14
N HIS A 120 -8.98 7.01 18.62
CA HIS A 120 -9.40 5.66 18.28
C HIS A 120 -10.38 5.61 17.09
N GLY A 121 -10.55 4.42 16.50
CA GLY A 121 -11.69 4.10 15.64
C GLY A 121 -11.77 4.76 14.26
N ARG A 122 -10.78 5.55 13.84
CA ARG A 122 -10.80 6.18 12.51
C ARG A 122 -10.47 5.17 11.40
N VAL A 123 -11.27 5.19 10.34
CA VAL A 123 -11.01 4.48 9.09
C VAL A 123 -10.07 5.31 8.19
N PRO A 124 -9.32 4.68 7.26
CA PRO A 124 -8.58 5.42 6.24
C PRO A 124 -9.48 6.43 5.51
N PRO A 125 -8.97 7.63 5.17
CA PRO A 125 -9.75 8.60 4.42
C PRO A 125 -10.10 8.06 3.03
N PHE A 126 -11.27 8.43 2.53
CA PHE A 126 -11.75 8.04 1.19
C PHE A 126 -11.82 6.53 0.94
N LEU A 127 -12.08 5.73 1.99
CA LEU A 127 -12.26 4.28 1.85
C LEU A 127 -13.34 3.91 0.82
N ASP A 128 -14.35 4.76 0.66
CA ASP A 128 -15.46 4.60 -0.30
C ASP A 128 -15.03 4.69 -1.77
N LEU A 129 -13.82 5.17 -2.06
CA LEU A 129 -13.25 5.08 -3.42
C LEU A 129 -12.89 3.65 -3.81
N LEU A 130 -12.84 2.73 -2.85
CA LEU A 130 -12.58 1.32 -3.07
C LEU A 130 -13.90 0.55 -3.11
N ASP A 131 -13.96 -0.44 -4.00
CA ASP A 131 -15.09 -1.37 -4.09
C ASP A 131 -15.22 -2.14 -2.76
N GLU A 132 -16.45 -2.50 -2.39
CA GLU A 132 -16.73 -3.38 -1.25
C GLU A 132 -16.07 -4.76 -1.48
N ASP A 133 -15.52 -5.35 -0.41
CA ASP A 133 -14.79 -6.63 -0.46
C ASP A 133 -15.72 -7.85 -0.54
#